data_AF-A0A2M7TU70-F1
#
_entry.id   AF-A0A2M7TU70-F1
#
_cell.length_a   1.000
_cell.length_b   1.000
_cell.length_c   1.000
_cell.angle_alpha   90.00
_cell.angle_beta   90.00
_cell.angle_gamma   90.00
#
_symmetry.space_group_name_H-M   'P 1'
#
loop_
_entity.id
_entity.type
_entity.pdbx_description
1 polymer ?
#
loop_
_entity_poly.entity_id
_entity_poly.type
_entity_poly.pdbx_seq_one_letter_code
_entity_poly.pdbx_strand_id
1 'polypeptide(L)'
;MLSLASFFVYLLLLPFRAIYRLIKKLKWKITKRFVTYIDRLLSPLYLFPLKLLTYSAYYFLRLSIRTGLELIKMIIDAVKFSFRSYRNFIKSFLLFSLIIYVAASLFVIVDYLRTHYGYYGKFLCSFGTQENLKKSVVRIVGGYSEGTDFFISDNQVLTNFHVIADEPSPKIIFPDGSFITPTKSPEDAVLAFLYLSQSQKDERWF
;
A
#
# COMPACT_ATOMS: atom_id res chain seq x y z
N MET A 1 -27.15 -58.29 -21.67
CA MET A 1 -27.93 -57.19 -21.07
C MET A 1 -26.98 -56.05 -20.72
N LEU A 2 -26.77 -55.09 -21.62
CA LEU A 2 -26.17 -53.82 -21.24
C LEU A 2 -27.21 -53.07 -20.40
N SER A 3 -26.88 -52.85 -19.13
CA SER A 3 -27.76 -52.20 -18.15
C SER A 3 -28.25 -50.85 -18.67
N LEU A 4 -29.58 -50.63 -18.58
CA LEU A 4 -30.25 -49.36 -18.88
C LEU A 4 -29.58 -48.16 -18.18
N ALA A 5 -28.92 -48.39 -17.05
CA ALA A 5 -28.15 -47.39 -16.32
C ALA A 5 -26.93 -46.89 -17.12
N SER A 6 -26.27 -47.75 -17.90
CA SER A 6 -25.10 -47.38 -18.69
C SER A 6 -25.46 -46.48 -19.86
N PHE A 7 -26.68 -46.62 -20.41
CA PHE A 7 -27.19 -45.76 -21.46
C PHE A 7 -27.57 -44.37 -20.91
N PHE A 8 -28.16 -44.32 -19.71
CA PHE A 8 -28.55 -43.08 -19.05
C PHE A 8 -27.32 -42.23 -18.66
N VAL A 9 -26.25 -42.86 -18.17
CA VAL A 9 -24.97 -42.18 -17.89
C VAL A 9 -24.33 -41.63 -19.16
N TYR A 10 -24.40 -42.37 -20.28
CA TYR A 10 -23.84 -41.91 -21.56
C TYR A 10 -24.63 -40.71 -22.14
N LEU A 11 -25.96 -40.72 -21.98
CA LEU A 11 -26.84 -39.63 -22.37
C LEU A 11 -26.57 -38.36 -21.53
N LEU A 12 -26.30 -38.51 -20.23
CA LEU A 12 -25.94 -37.42 -19.33
C LEU A 12 -24.56 -36.82 -19.63
N LEU A 13 -23.60 -37.60 -20.13
CA LEU A 13 -22.23 -37.14 -20.44
C LEU A 13 -22.07 -36.50 -21.83
N LEU A 14 -23.03 -36.70 -22.73
CA LEU A 14 -23.05 -36.08 -24.07
C LEU A 14 -23.02 -34.54 -24.04
N PRO A 15 -23.86 -33.82 -23.27
CA PRO A 15 -23.80 -32.37 -23.19
C PRO A 15 -22.46 -31.88 -22.62
N PHE A 16 -21.88 -32.56 -21.62
CA PHE A 16 -20.58 -32.21 -21.07
C PHE A 16 -19.44 -32.35 -22.10
N ARG A 17 -19.44 -33.41 -22.92
CA ARG A 17 -18.47 -33.56 -24.02
C ARG A 17 -18.64 -32.51 -25.12
N ALA A 18 -19.88 -32.07 -25.39
CA ALA A 18 -20.15 -31.01 -26.34
C ALA A 18 -19.66 -29.64 -25.82
N ILE A 19 -19.94 -29.33 -24.55
CA ILE A 19 -19.47 -28.14 -23.84
C ILE A 19 -17.94 -28.10 -23.79
N TYR A 20 -17.29 -29.21 -23.45
CA TYR A 20 -15.82 -29.30 -23.44
C TYR A 20 -15.20 -29.01 -24.82
N ARG A 21 -15.79 -29.57 -25.90
CA ARG A 21 -15.35 -29.27 -27.27
C ARG A 21 -15.56 -27.80 -27.64
N LEU A 22 -16.66 -27.19 -27.21
CA LEU A 22 -16.96 -25.76 -27.41
C LEU A 22 -15.96 -24.86 -26.68
N ILE A 23 -15.65 -25.16 -25.40
CA ILE A 23 -14.67 -24.42 -24.60
C ILE A 23 -13.27 -24.52 -25.23
N LYS A 24 -12.87 -25.71 -25.71
CA LYS A 24 -11.57 -25.90 -26.38
C LYS A 24 -11.48 -25.11 -27.69
N LYS A 25 -12.56 -25.12 -28.50
CA LYS A 25 -12.63 -24.37 -29.77
C LYS A 25 -12.66 -22.85 -29.53
N LEU A 26 -13.32 -22.39 -28.47
CA LEU A 26 -13.36 -20.98 -28.07
C LEU A 26 -11.97 -20.50 -27.57
N LYS A 27 -11.29 -21.28 -26.72
CA LYS A 27 -9.91 -21.01 -26.28
C LYS A 27 -8.94 -20.89 -27.45
N TRP A 28 -9.03 -21.78 -28.44
CA TRP A 28 -8.17 -21.75 -29.64
C TRP A 28 -8.43 -20.54 -30.55
N LYS A 29 -9.68 -20.07 -30.65
CA LYS A 29 -10.01 -18.88 -31.44
C LYS A 29 -9.52 -17.60 -30.77
N ILE A 30 -9.62 -17.49 -29.45
CA ILE A 30 -9.16 -16.34 -28.67
C ILE A 30 -7.63 -16.26 -28.68
N THR A 31 -6.94 -17.38 -28.43
CA THR A 31 -5.47 -17.44 -28.46
C THR A 31 -4.89 -17.07 -29.81
N LYS A 32 -5.42 -17.59 -30.92
CA LYS A 32 -4.97 -17.18 -32.27
C LYS A 32 -5.14 -15.67 -32.50
N ARG A 33 -6.28 -15.11 -32.13
CA ARG A 33 -6.52 -13.65 -32.26
C ARG A 33 -5.57 -12.84 -31.40
N PHE A 34 -5.28 -13.30 -30.19
CA PHE A 34 -4.34 -12.65 -29.29
C PHE A 34 -2.92 -12.69 -29.85
N VAL A 35 -2.44 -13.84 -30.33
CA VAL A 35 -1.12 -13.97 -30.95
C VAL A 35 -0.99 -13.07 -32.17
N THR A 36 -1.96 -13.08 -33.09
CA THR A 36 -1.96 -12.18 -34.25
C THR A 36 -1.99 -10.70 -33.85
N TYR A 37 -2.66 -10.36 -32.76
CA TYR A 37 -2.66 -9.00 -32.21
C TYR A 37 -1.29 -8.62 -31.64
N ILE A 38 -0.64 -9.50 -30.88
CA ILE A 38 0.70 -9.32 -30.33
C ILE A 38 1.75 -9.20 -31.44
N ASP A 39 1.69 -10.04 -32.48
CA ASP A 39 2.60 -9.98 -33.64
C ASP A 39 2.48 -8.64 -34.38
N ARG A 40 1.25 -8.13 -34.52
CA ARG A 40 0.96 -6.84 -35.15
C ARG A 40 1.38 -5.66 -34.28
N LEU A 41 1.32 -5.83 -32.96
CA LEU A 41 1.75 -4.82 -31.99
C LEU A 41 3.29 -4.71 -31.96
N LEU A 42 4.00 -5.84 -31.93
CA LEU A 42 5.46 -5.95 -31.85
C LEU A 42 6.20 -5.52 -33.13
N SER A 43 5.55 -5.53 -34.29
CA SER A 43 6.21 -5.23 -35.58
C SER A 43 5.99 -3.78 -36.04
N PRO A 44 7.04 -3.03 -36.44
CA PRO A 44 8.48 -3.25 -36.21
C PRO A 44 8.89 -2.89 -34.77
N LEU A 45 9.87 -3.64 -34.22
CA LEU A 45 10.27 -3.60 -32.81
C LEU A 45 10.70 -2.20 -32.33
N TYR A 46 11.30 -1.39 -33.19
CA TYR A 46 11.75 -0.04 -32.84
C TYR A 46 10.59 0.94 -32.56
N LEU A 47 9.45 0.77 -33.24
CA LEU A 47 8.26 1.59 -33.03
C LEU A 47 7.36 1.03 -31.92
N PHE A 48 7.68 -0.13 -31.37
CA PHE A 48 6.87 -0.81 -30.35
C PHE A 48 6.57 0.07 -29.12
N PRO A 49 7.55 0.70 -28.43
CA PRO A 49 7.24 1.49 -27.24
C PRO A 49 6.38 2.71 -27.57
N LEU A 50 6.62 3.36 -28.70
CA LEU A 50 5.84 4.50 -29.16
C LEU A 50 4.41 4.11 -29.56
N LYS A 51 4.24 2.97 -30.24
CA LYS A 51 2.92 2.41 -30.57
C LYS A 51 2.15 2.02 -29.32
N LEU A 52 2.79 1.32 -28.38
CA LEU A 52 2.16 0.92 -27.13
C LEU A 52 1.65 2.15 -26.38
N LEU A 53 2.45 3.21 -26.29
CA LEU A 53 2.09 4.45 -25.61
C LEU A 53 0.99 5.21 -26.35
N THR A 54 1.09 5.36 -27.67
CA THR A 54 0.05 6.07 -28.45
C THR A 54 -1.28 5.33 -28.46
N TYR A 55 -1.28 3.99 -28.57
CA TYR A 55 -2.51 3.19 -28.47
C TYR A 55 -3.06 3.19 -27.05
N SER A 56 -2.23 3.02 -26.02
CA SER A 56 -2.70 3.04 -24.63
C SER A 56 -3.31 4.40 -24.28
N ALA A 57 -2.65 5.50 -24.65
CA ALA A 57 -3.16 6.85 -24.47
C ALA A 57 -4.46 7.09 -25.26
N TYR A 58 -4.52 6.66 -26.52
CA TYR A 58 -5.73 6.79 -27.36
C TYR A 58 -6.92 6.04 -26.76
N TYR A 59 -6.74 4.77 -26.35
CA TYR A 59 -7.80 3.99 -25.74
C TYR A 59 -8.19 4.51 -24.35
N PHE A 60 -7.23 4.97 -23.56
CA PHE A 60 -7.48 5.62 -22.28
C PHE A 60 -8.31 6.89 -22.45
N LEU A 61 -7.94 7.76 -23.39
CA LEU A 61 -8.69 8.98 -23.69
C LEU A 61 -10.11 8.65 -24.18
N ARG A 62 -10.24 7.70 -25.12
CA ARG A 62 -11.54 7.25 -25.63
C ARG A 62 -12.42 6.68 -24.52
N LEU A 63 -11.84 5.92 -23.59
CA LEU A 63 -12.52 5.39 -22.43
C LEU A 63 -12.98 6.52 -21.51
N SER A 64 -12.10 7.47 -21.18
CA SER A 64 -12.41 8.63 -20.34
C SER A 64 -13.55 9.48 -20.91
N ILE A 65 -13.53 9.77 -22.22
CA ILE A 65 -14.61 10.53 -22.89
C ILE A 65 -15.93 9.75 -22.82
N ARG A 66 -15.90 8.43 -23.13
CA ARG A 66 -17.12 7.61 -23.10
C ARG A 66 -17.70 7.52 -21.69
N THR A 67 -16.86 7.28 -20.69
CA THR A 67 -17.27 7.23 -19.28
C THR A 67 -17.82 8.58 -18.84
N GLY A 68 -17.17 9.69 -19.21
CA GLY A 68 -17.66 11.04 -18.92
C GLY A 68 -19.05 11.30 -19.49
N LEU A 69 -19.31 10.93 -20.75
CA LEU A 69 -20.62 11.09 -21.37
C LEU A 69 -21.71 10.26 -20.66
N GLU A 70 -21.43 9.02 -20.28
CA GLU A 70 -22.39 8.19 -19.55
C GLU A 70 -22.64 8.72 -18.12
N LEU A 71 -21.62 9.26 -17.45
CA LEU A 71 -21.79 9.95 -16.17
C LEU A 71 -22.67 11.20 -16.28
N ILE A 72 -22.47 12.02 -17.32
CA ILE A 72 -23.30 13.21 -17.58
C ILE A 72 -24.76 12.80 -17.81
N LYS A 73 -25.00 11.76 -18.62
CA LYS A 73 -26.36 11.23 -18.82
C LYS A 73 -26.98 10.76 -17.50
N MET A 74 -26.23 10.03 -16.69
CA MET A 74 -26.69 9.56 -15.38
C MET A 74 -27.06 10.73 -14.45
N ILE A 75 -26.29 11.82 -14.46
CA ILE A 75 -26.61 13.04 -13.70
C ILE A 75 -27.90 13.68 -14.20
N ILE A 76 -28.07 13.82 -15.53
CA ILE A 76 -29.28 14.38 -16.13
C ILE A 76 -30.51 13.53 -15.76
N ASP A 77 -30.40 12.20 -15.85
CA ASP A 77 -31.47 11.29 -15.49
C ASP A 77 -31.81 11.34 -14.00
N ALA A 78 -30.80 11.47 -13.13
CA ALA A 78 -30.99 11.66 -11.69
C ALA A 78 -31.74 12.97 -11.39
N VAL A 79 -31.33 14.08 -12.02
CA VAL A 79 -32.02 15.38 -11.87
C VAL A 79 -33.46 15.27 -12.37
N LYS A 80 -33.68 14.72 -13.56
CA LYS A 80 -35.01 14.54 -14.14
C LYS A 80 -35.91 13.65 -13.27
N PHE A 81 -35.34 12.61 -12.65
CA PHE A 81 -36.04 11.73 -11.73
C PHE A 81 -36.55 12.47 -10.49
N SER A 82 -35.72 13.34 -9.91
CA SER A 82 -36.11 14.16 -8.75
C SER A 82 -37.29 15.07 -9.05
N PHE A 83 -37.40 15.59 -10.28
CA PHE A 83 -38.51 16.48 -10.69
C PHE A 83 -39.73 15.75 -11.28
N ARG A 84 -39.72 14.41 -11.38
CA ARG A 84 -40.83 13.65 -11.99
C ARG A 84 -42.10 13.64 -11.13
N SER A 85 -41.97 13.76 -9.81
CA SER A 85 -43.11 13.75 -8.87
C SER A 85 -42.71 14.43 -7.57
N TYR A 86 -43.67 15.09 -6.91
CA TYR A 86 -43.46 15.74 -5.62
C TYR A 86 -42.92 14.77 -4.54
N ARG A 87 -43.38 13.51 -4.53
CA ARG A 87 -42.87 12.48 -3.61
C ARG A 87 -41.39 12.15 -3.85
N ASN A 88 -40.97 12.16 -5.11
CA ASN A 88 -39.57 11.90 -5.47
C ASN A 88 -38.69 13.11 -5.15
N PHE A 89 -39.20 14.32 -5.35
CA PHE A 89 -38.51 15.55 -5.00
C PHE A 89 -38.17 15.60 -3.51
N ILE A 90 -39.14 15.33 -2.62
CA ILE A 90 -38.90 15.29 -1.17
C ILE A 90 -37.85 14.23 -0.80
N LYS A 91 -37.96 13.01 -1.35
CA LYS A 91 -36.98 11.94 -1.09
C LYS A 91 -35.57 12.34 -1.52
N SER A 92 -35.45 12.93 -2.71
CA SER A 92 -34.16 13.40 -3.23
C SER A 92 -33.60 14.55 -2.40
N PHE A 93 -34.45 15.47 -1.94
CA PHE A 93 -34.04 16.59 -1.10
C PHE A 93 -33.55 16.12 0.27
N LEU A 94 -34.26 15.20 0.92
CA LEU A 94 -33.84 14.61 2.19
C LEU A 94 -32.50 13.87 2.05
N LEU A 95 -32.34 13.07 0.99
CA LEU A 95 -31.09 12.38 0.71
C LEU A 95 -29.94 13.37 0.48
N PHE A 96 -30.18 14.42 -0.31
CA PHE A 96 -29.19 15.45 -0.60
C PHE A 96 -28.78 16.23 0.67
N SER A 97 -29.74 16.59 1.52
CA SER A 97 -29.49 17.23 2.81
C SER A 97 -28.66 16.33 3.74
N LEU A 98 -28.95 15.03 3.80
CA LEU A 98 -28.16 14.06 4.55
C LEU A 98 -26.72 13.97 4.03
N ILE A 99 -26.52 13.94 2.71
CA ILE A 99 -25.20 13.91 2.09
C ILE A 99 -24.40 15.17 2.45
N ILE A 100 -25.02 16.36 2.35
CA ILE A 100 -24.39 17.63 2.76
C ILE A 100 -24.03 17.59 4.24
N TYR A 101 -24.93 17.13 5.10
CA TYR A 101 -24.67 17.02 6.53
C TYR A 101 -23.45 16.13 6.83
N VAL A 102 -23.37 14.96 6.20
CA VAL A 102 -22.22 14.04 6.36
C VAL A 102 -20.94 14.65 5.77
N ALA A 103 -21.01 15.35 4.63
CA ALA A 103 -19.86 16.02 4.05
C ALA A 103 -19.34 17.16 4.93
N ALA A 104 -20.24 17.95 5.50
CA ALA A 104 -19.92 19.03 6.43
C ALA A 104 -19.32 18.48 7.74
N SER A 105 -19.87 17.39 8.29
CA SER A 105 -19.32 16.77 9.50
C SER A 105 -17.93 16.19 9.24
N LEU A 106 -17.70 15.53 8.11
CA LEU A 106 -16.37 15.07 7.69
C LEU A 106 -15.40 16.24 7.53
N PHE A 107 -15.82 17.34 6.93
CA PHE A 107 -14.99 18.54 6.80
C PHE A 107 -14.56 19.07 8.18
N VAL A 108 -15.48 19.17 9.13
CA VAL A 108 -15.17 19.60 10.50
C VAL A 108 -14.21 18.64 11.19
N ILE A 109 -14.41 17.32 11.06
CA ILE A 109 -13.50 16.31 11.63
C ILE A 109 -12.09 16.46 11.05
N VAL A 110 -12.01 16.59 9.72
CA VAL A 110 -10.75 16.72 8.98
C VAL A 110 -10.03 18.00 9.37
N ASP A 111 -10.75 19.11 9.57
CA ASP A 111 -10.21 20.39 10.03
C ASP A 111 -9.75 20.33 11.51
N TYR A 112 -10.55 19.70 12.37
CA TYR A 112 -10.19 19.45 13.77
C TYR A 112 -8.90 18.62 13.88
N LEU A 113 -8.80 17.54 13.09
CA LEU A 113 -7.59 16.72 13.04
C LEU A 113 -6.38 17.53 12.60
N ARG A 114 -6.53 18.38 11.60
CA ARG A 114 -5.43 19.25 11.15
C ARG A 114 -5.00 20.25 12.21
N THR A 115 -5.97 20.85 12.92
CA THR A 115 -5.71 21.91 13.90
C THR A 115 -5.07 21.35 15.17
N HIS A 116 -5.52 20.20 15.67
CA HIS A 116 -5.03 19.63 16.92
C HIS A 116 -3.91 18.59 16.77
N TYR A 117 -3.91 17.80 15.69
CA TYR A 117 -2.91 16.74 15.46
C TYR A 117 -1.87 17.10 14.40
N GLY A 118 -2.01 18.26 13.76
CA GLY A 118 -1.06 18.81 12.80
C GLY A 118 -1.30 18.34 11.36
N TYR A 119 -0.32 18.59 10.49
CA TYR A 119 -0.43 18.36 9.04
C TYR A 119 -0.74 16.90 8.68
N TYR A 120 -1.62 16.67 7.68
CA TYR A 120 -2.03 15.32 7.25
C TYR A 120 -0.87 14.38 6.90
N GLY A 121 0.24 14.94 6.39
CA GLY A 121 1.45 14.17 6.12
C GLY A 121 2.04 13.47 7.35
N LYS A 122 1.81 13.99 8.57
CA LYS A 122 2.28 13.35 9.81
C LYS A 122 1.58 12.02 10.10
N PHE A 123 0.33 11.84 9.68
CA PHE A 123 -0.38 10.57 9.83
C PHE A 123 0.23 9.48 8.94
N LEU A 124 0.79 9.87 7.80
CA LEU A 124 1.47 8.96 6.87
C LEU A 124 2.99 8.88 7.11
N CYS A 125 3.57 9.73 7.97
CA CYS A 125 4.98 9.65 8.33
C CYS A 125 5.35 8.30 8.96
N SER A 126 4.41 7.57 9.57
CA SER A 126 4.69 6.23 10.11
C SER A 126 5.17 5.24 9.05
N PHE A 127 4.78 5.43 7.79
CA PHE A 127 5.24 4.62 6.67
C PHE A 127 6.69 4.99 6.31
N GLY A 128 7.62 4.06 6.56
CA GLY A 128 9.04 4.21 6.25
C GLY A 128 9.88 4.74 7.43
N THR A 129 9.38 5.72 8.20
CA THR A 129 10.15 6.21 9.37
C THR A 129 10.33 5.15 10.44
N GLN A 130 9.38 4.22 10.59
CA GLN A 130 9.51 3.12 11.54
C GLN A 130 10.72 2.22 11.23
N GLU A 131 11.01 1.97 9.96
CA GLU A 131 12.16 1.14 9.57
C GLU A 131 13.47 1.87 9.82
N ASN A 132 13.53 3.16 9.50
CA ASN A 132 14.69 4.00 9.77
C ASN A 132 14.95 4.15 11.28
N LEU A 133 13.90 4.36 12.07
CA LEU A 133 14.01 4.43 13.53
C LEU A 133 14.47 3.09 14.13
N LYS A 134 13.98 1.95 13.64
CA LYS A 134 14.45 0.63 14.10
C LYS A 134 15.94 0.40 13.81
N LYS A 135 16.48 0.99 12.75
CA LYS A 135 17.91 0.89 12.40
C LYS A 135 18.80 1.81 13.24
N SER A 136 18.27 2.94 13.70
CA SER A 136 19.06 3.93 14.46
C SER A 136 19.01 3.72 15.98
N VAL A 137 18.23 2.75 16.46
CA VAL A 137 18.09 2.43 17.87
C VAL A 137 18.94 1.21 18.22
N VAL A 138 19.69 1.31 19.32
CA VAL A 138 20.55 0.25 19.84
C VAL A 138 20.06 -0.21 21.21
N ARG A 139 20.32 -1.46 21.54
CA ARG A 139 20.07 -1.99 22.88
C ARG A 139 21.35 -1.97 23.68
N ILE A 140 21.32 -1.43 24.88
CA ILE A 140 22.48 -1.37 25.77
C ILE A 140 22.24 -2.31 26.94
N VAL A 141 23.22 -3.15 27.22
CA VAL A 141 23.20 -4.12 28.31
C VAL A 141 24.29 -3.73 29.29
N GLY A 142 23.89 -3.29 30.47
CA GLY A 142 24.76 -3.12 31.62
C GLY A 142 24.81 -4.39 32.48
N GLY A 143 25.17 -4.22 33.74
CA GLY A 143 25.41 -5.34 34.66
C GLY A 143 24.10 -5.96 35.16
N TYR A 144 23.16 -5.10 35.61
CA TYR A 144 21.85 -5.52 36.12
C TYR A 144 20.67 -4.89 35.38
N SER A 145 20.93 -4.06 34.38
CA SER A 145 19.90 -3.31 33.66
C SER A 145 20.14 -3.36 32.16
N GLU A 146 19.05 -3.21 31.41
CA GLU A 146 19.06 -3.12 29.96
C GLU A 146 18.25 -1.90 29.54
N GLY A 147 18.73 -1.20 28.51
CA GLY A 147 18.14 0.02 27.98
C GLY A 147 18.06 -0.01 26.46
N THR A 148 17.28 0.94 25.94
CA THR A 148 17.11 1.17 24.50
C THR A 148 17.45 2.61 24.23
N ASP A 149 18.41 2.84 23.34
CA ASP A 149 19.10 4.11 23.19
C ASP A 149 19.42 4.38 21.72
N PHE A 150 19.96 5.56 21.41
CA PHE A 150 20.18 5.99 20.03
C PHE A 150 21.53 6.68 19.88
N PHE A 151 22.03 6.70 18.63
CA PHE A 151 23.26 7.42 18.31
C PHE A 151 23.02 8.93 18.33
N ILE A 152 23.96 9.67 18.93
CA ILE A 152 24.07 11.13 18.76
C ILE A 152 25.08 11.46 17.67
N SER A 153 26.15 10.67 17.55
CA SER A 153 27.18 10.81 16.50
C SER A 153 27.61 9.43 16.00
N ASP A 154 28.36 9.35 14.90
CA ASP A 154 28.76 8.09 14.26
C ASP A 154 29.60 7.18 15.16
N ASN A 155 30.11 7.73 16.26
CA ASN A 155 30.90 7.02 17.26
C ASN A 155 30.38 7.23 18.69
N GLN A 156 29.17 7.77 18.87
CA GLN A 156 28.64 8.12 20.19
C GLN A 156 27.18 7.70 20.33
N VAL A 157 26.91 6.95 21.39
CA VAL A 157 25.56 6.55 21.81
C VAL A 157 25.25 7.24 23.14
N LEU A 158 24.06 7.82 23.24
CA LEU A 158 23.57 8.40 24.49
C LEU A 158 22.73 7.36 25.22
N THR A 159 23.05 7.13 26.48
CA THR A 159 22.28 6.26 27.37
C THR A 159 22.00 6.93 28.70
N ASN A 160 21.06 6.39 29.46
CA ASN A 160 20.89 6.78 30.84
C ASN A 160 21.97 6.10 31.69
N PHE A 161 22.57 6.82 32.63
CA PHE A 161 23.66 6.27 33.44
C PHE A 161 23.23 5.05 34.28
N HIS A 162 21.99 5.01 34.76
CA HIS A 162 21.47 3.86 35.51
C HIS A 162 21.40 2.54 34.69
N VAL A 163 21.46 2.62 33.35
CA VAL A 163 21.50 1.44 32.47
C VAL A 163 22.89 0.80 32.49
N ILE A 164 23.93 1.58 32.77
CA ILE A 164 25.32 1.13 32.77
C ILE A 164 25.98 1.22 34.15
N ALA A 165 25.24 1.65 35.16
CA ALA A 165 25.71 1.74 36.53
C ALA A 165 26.19 0.35 36.99
N ASP A 166 27.32 0.35 37.69
CA ASP A 166 27.97 -0.85 38.23
C ASP A 166 28.48 -1.87 37.18
N GLU A 167 28.53 -1.49 35.89
CA GLU A 167 29.12 -2.31 34.83
C GLU A 167 30.38 -1.66 34.23
N PRO A 168 31.57 -2.24 34.48
CA PRO A 168 32.81 -1.70 33.92
C PRO A 168 32.91 -1.86 32.39
N SER A 169 32.13 -2.77 31.78
CA SER A 169 32.21 -3.09 30.37
C SER A 169 30.82 -3.30 29.72
N PRO A 170 30.00 -2.23 29.59
CA PRO A 170 28.66 -2.35 29.02
C PRO A 170 28.73 -2.79 27.56
N LYS A 171 27.68 -3.47 27.09
CA LYS A 171 27.60 -3.96 25.70
C LYS A 171 26.53 -3.21 24.93
N ILE A 172 26.88 -2.74 23.75
CA ILE A 172 25.94 -2.13 22.80
C ILE A 172 25.62 -3.18 21.75
N ILE A 173 24.34 -3.53 21.63
CA ILE A 173 23.80 -4.48 20.66
C ILE A 173 23.11 -3.68 19.56
N PHE A 174 23.56 -3.89 18.33
CA PHE A 174 23.01 -3.24 17.14
C PHE A 174 21.77 -3.98 16.62
N PRO A 175 20.95 -3.36 15.74
CA PRO A 175 19.77 -3.99 15.16
C PRO A 175 20.03 -5.28 14.38
N ASP A 176 21.24 -5.48 13.90
CA ASP A 176 21.68 -6.70 13.21
C ASP A 176 22.10 -7.83 14.17
N GLY A 177 22.07 -7.57 15.48
CA GLY A 177 22.47 -8.50 16.53
C GLY A 177 23.97 -8.55 16.82
N SER A 178 24.78 -7.77 16.10
CA SER A 178 26.20 -7.61 16.43
C SER A 178 26.36 -6.75 17.69
N PHE A 179 27.47 -6.90 18.41
CA PHE A 179 27.72 -6.13 19.62
C PHE A 179 29.14 -5.60 19.70
N ILE A 180 29.29 -4.49 20.40
CA ILE A 180 30.58 -3.84 20.65
C ILE A 180 30.65 -3.35 22.10
N THR A 181 31.86 -3.37 22.65
CA THR A 181 32.17 -2.78 23.95
C THR A 181 32.71 -1.36 23.72
N PRO A 182 32.14 -0.32 24.34
CA PRO A 182 32.61 1.04 24.21
C PRO A 182 33.99 1.21 24.86
N THR A 183 34.80 2.12 24.30
CA THR A 183 36.18 2.38 24.74
C THR A 183 36.27 3.35 25.92
N LYS A 184 35.25 4.20 26.08
CA LYS A 184 35.14 5.15 27.19
C LYS A 184 33.70 5.16 27.69
N SER A 185 33.55 5.07 29.01
CA SER A 185 32.31 5.32 29.74
C SER A 185 32.54 6.58 30.61
N PRO A 186 31.61 7.55 30.65
CA PRO A 186 31.77 8.75 31.44
C PRO A 186 31.37 8.53 32.91
N GLU A 187 31.90 9.39 33.78
CA GLU A 187 31.63 9.40 35.21
C GLU A 187 30.37 10.21 35.56
N ASP A 188 29.56 9.64 36.46
CA ASP A 188 28.52 10.24 37.32
C ASP A 188 27.76 11.47 36.77
N ALA A 189 26.96 11.23 35.73
CA ALA A 189 25.91 12.16 35.28
C ALA A 189 24.59 11.41 35.09
N VAL A 190 23.46 12.12 34.97
CA VAL A 190 22.16 11.48 34.70
C VAL A 190 22.15 10.76 33.33
N LEU A 191 22.93 11.29 32.38
CA LEU A 191 23.12 10.76 31.03
C LEU A 191 24.59 10.41 30.81
N ALA A 192 24.82 9.30 30.12
CA ALA A 192 26.14 8.81 29.78
C ALA A 192 26.35 8.72 28.26
N PHE A 193 27.55 9.09 27.82
CA PHE A 193 28.01 8.99 26.44
C PHE A 193 28.95 7.80 26.27
N LEU A 194 28.53 6.81 25.50
CA LEU A 194 29.37 5.65 25.17
C LEU A 194 30.11 5.88 23.85
N TYR A 195 31.43 5.75 23.88
CA TYR A 195 32.29 5.97 22.71
C TYR A 195 32.67 4.67 22.02
N LEU A 196 32.44 4.59 20.72
CA LEU A 196 32.75 3.42 19.89
C LEU A 196 34.19 3.51 19.34
N SER A 197 34.86 2.36 19.25
CA SER A 197 36.21 2.26 18.67
C SER A 197 36.22 2.42 17.14
N GLN A 198 35.10 2.13 16.49
CA GLN A 198 34.92 2.28 15.06
C GLN A 198 33.75 3.23 14.79
N SER A 199 33.92 4.12 13.82
CA SER A 199 32.82 4.95 13.33
C SER A 199 31.86 4.05 12.57
N GLN A 200 30.66 3.90 13.10
CA GLN A 200 29.57 3.30 12.36
C GLN A 200 28.93 4.42 11.57
N LYS A 201 29.02 4.32 10.24
CA LYS A 201 28.43 5.31 9.34
C LYS A 201 26.93 5.19 9.48
N ASP A 202 26.36 6.01 10.35
CA ASP A 202 24.92 6.04 10.52
C ASP A 202 24.34 6.63 9.23
N GLU A 203 23.38 5.94 8.62
CA GLU A 203 22.62 6.47 7.47
C GLU A 203 21.65 7.56 7.95
N ARG A 204 22.14 8.53 8.71
CA ARG A 204 21.34 9.59 9.30
C ARG A 204 21.19 10.76 8.34
N TRP A 205 19.92 11.12 8.15
CA TRP A 205 19.37 12.36 7.59
C TRP A 205 19.00 12.39 6.09
N PHE A 206 18.59 11.27 5.48
CA PHE A 206 17.76 11.31 4.25
C PHE A 206 16.61 10.30 4.30
#